data_AF-A0A095TZ15-F1
#
_entry.id   AF-A0A095TZ15-F1
#
_cell.length_a   1.000
_cell.length_b   1.000
_cell.length_c   1.000
_cell.angle_alpha   90.00
_cell.angle_beta   90.00
_cell.angle_gamma   90.00
#
_symmetry.space_group_name_H-M   'P 1'
#
loop_
_entity.id
_entity.type
_entity.pdbx_description
1 polymer ?
#
loop_
_entity_poly.entity_id
_entity_poly.type
_entity_poly.pdbx_seq_one_letter_code
_entity_poly.pdbx_strand_id
1 'polypeptide(L)'
;MSKNLIQLIALLLLLSLGSCSTFSEVHYFKDKVGITDNKSKKSVSNYYRVKIKGYSFLSSSRYVSGYFNQDAVNLYFNEISQPVNGKLFNTTSVTNENGNELVLIFSTNAKAISDQIGNISKNQTILNSMAQLTQKDKIIEAEEIKDELSTVDSEIQTFILNTDLYLKNIETKSGDEIKKVIEQYTKTLLN
;
A
#
# COMPACT_ATOMS: atom_id res chain seq x y z
N MET A 1 -9.43 50.50 -45.92
CA MET A 1 -9.09 49.86 -44.62
C MET A 1 -8.32 50.89 -43.79
N SER A 2 -8.84 51.33 -42.64
CA SER A 2 -8.22 52.43 -41.87
C SER A 2 -6.90 51.96 -41.24
N LYS A 3 -5.90 52.85 -41.14
CA LYS A 3 -4.59 52.54 -40.53
C LYS A 3 -4.73 51.97 -39.11
N ASN A 4 -5.74 52.40 -38.38
CA ASN A 4 -6.07 51.94 -37.04
C ASN A 4 -6.51 50.46 -37.01
N LEU A 5 -7.19 49.96 -38.05
CA LEU A 5 -7.61 48.56 -38.13
C LEU A 5 -6.41 47.62 -38.33
N ILE A 6 -5.44 48.04 -39.15
CA ILE A 6 -4.21 47.26 -39.40
C ILE A 6 -3.35 47.20 -38.13
N GLN A 7 -3.22 48.32 -37.40
CA GLN A 7 -2.51 48.35 -36.12
C GLN A 7 -3.18 47.45 -35.05
N LEU A 8 -4.51 47.44 -34.98
CA LEU A 8 -5.24 46.59 -34.05
C LEU A 8 -5.05 45.10 -34.35
N ILE A 9 -5.13 44.71 -35.64
CA ILE A 9 -4.93 43.33 -36.07
C ILE A 9 -3.49 42.87 -35.78
N ALA A 10 -2.49 43.72 -36.06
CA ALA A 10 -1.09 43.40 -35.77
C ALA A 10 -0.82 43.22 -34.28
N LEU A 11 -1.42 44.07 -33.43
CA LEU A 11 -1.31 43.96 -31.97
C LEU A 11 -1.97 42.67 -31.44
N LEU A 12 -3.14 42.30 -31.99
CA LEU A 12 -3.84 41.07 -31.60
C LEU A 12 -3.03 39.82 -31.98
N LEU A 13 -2.38 39.83 -33.15
CA LEU A 13 -1.51 38.75 -33.62
C LEU A 13 -0.26 38.61 -32.75
N LEU A 14 0.36 39.72 -32.34
CA LEU A 14 1.48 39.74 -31.41
C LEU A 14 1.11 39.21 -30.02
N LEU A 15 -0.07 39.55 -29.51
CA LEU A 15 -0.56 39.04 -28.22
C LEU A 15 -0.86 37.53 -28.25
N SER A 16 -1.30 36.99 -29.39
CA SER A 16 -1.61 35.56 -29.54
C SER A 16 -0.38 34.64 -29.56
N LEU A 17 0.81 35.18 -29.85
CA LEU A 17 2.07 34.43 -29.89
C LEU A 17 2.74 34.30 -28.51
N GLY A 18 2.26 35.04 -27.50
CA GLY A 18 2.87 35.12 -26.16
C GLY A 18 2.48 34.00 -25.18
N SER A 19 1.60 33.06 -25.54
CA SER A 19 1.07 32.04 -24.62
C SER A 19 1.85 30.71 -24.64
N CYS A 20 3.16 30.76 -24.81
CA CYS A 20 4.02 29.59 -24.61
C CYS A 20 4.38 29.49 -23.13
N SER A 21 3.94 28.44 -22.44
CA SER A 21 4.37 28.16 -21.07
C SER A 21 5.39 27.02 -21.05
N THR A 22 6.43 27.18 -20.25
CA THR A 22 7.48 26.17 -20.06
C THR A 22 7.55 25.81 -18.59
N PHE A 23 7.69 24.52 -18.28
CA PHE A 23 7.92 24.07 -16.90
C PHE A 23 9.12 23.12 -16.84
N SER A 24 9.81 23.15 -15.71
CA SER A 24 10.91 22.24 -15.41
C SER A 24 10.89 21.89 -13.94
N GLU A 25 10.99 20.60 -13.63
CA GLU A 25 11.04 20.10 -12.25
C GLU A 25 12.15 19.04 -12.12
N VAL A 26 12.67 18.88 -10.90
CA VAL A 26 13.70 17.90 -10.59
C VAL A 26 13.31 17.15 -9.32
N HIS A 27 13.18 15.83 -9.43
CA HIS A 27 12.87 14.92 -8.33
C HIS A 27 14.09 14.07 -8.00
N TYR A 28 14.28 13.80 -6.71
CA TYR A 28 15.33 12.93 -6.20
C TYR A 28 14.70 11.74 -5.51
N PHE A 29 15.14 10.54 -5.91
CA PHE A 29 14.67 9.28 -5.33
C PHE A 29 15.83 8.60 -4.64
N LYS A 30 15.54 7.96 -3.51
CA LYS A 30 16.48 7.09 -2.81
C LYS A 30 15.93 5.68 -2.84
N ASP A 31 16.73 4.76 -3.36
CA ASP A 31 16.42 3.35 -3.34
C ASP A 31 16.56 2.80 -1.92
N LYS A 32 15.51 2.14 -1.43
CA LYS A 32 15.55 1.41 -0.15
C LYS A 32 16.16 0.01 -0.33
N VAL A 33 16.19 -0.51 -1.56
CA VAL A 33 16.80 -1.79 -1.91
C VAL A 33 18.29 -1.56 -2.18
N GLY A 34 19.02 -1.14 -1.15
CA GLY A 34 20.47 -1.19 -1.24
C GLY A 34 20.91 -2.64 -1.42
N ILE A 35 21.88 -2.89 -2.30
CA ILE A 35 22.48 -4.21 -2.52
C ILE A 35 22.91 -4.73 -1.14
N THR A 36 22.26 -5.79 -0.67
CA THR A 36 22.65 -6.46 0.56
C THR A 36 23.78 -7.39 0.18
N ASP A 37 25.01 -6.90 0.31
CA ASP A 37 26.17 -7.75 0.10
C ASP A 37 26.16 -8.82 1.20
N ASN A 38 25.98 -10.09 0.81
CA ASN A 38 25.81 -11.21 1.75
C ASN A 38 26.97 -11.36 2.75
N LYS A 39 28.10 -10.66 2.53
CA LYS A 39 29.28 -10.65 3.39
C LYS A 39 29.38 -9.44 4.33
N SER A 40 28.59 -8.38 4.12
CA SER A 40 28.63 -7.19 4.96
C SER A 40 27.24 -6.58 5.08
N LYS A 41 26.74 -6.48 6.31
CA LYS A 41 25.47 -5.84 6.75
C LYS A 41 25.35 -4.33 6.41
N LYS A 42 26.05 -3.85 5.38
CA LYS A 42 26.10 -2.45 4.97
C LYS A 42 25.31 -2.28 3.69
N SER A 43 24.06 -1.83 3.82
CA SER A 43 23.22 -1.46 2.69
C SER A 43 23.76 -0.18 2.05
N VAL A 44 24.16 -0.25 0.78
CA VAL A 44 24.52 0.93 -0.03
C VAL A 44 23.27 1.41 -0.75
N SER A 45 22.75 2.59 -0.38
CA SER A 45 21.57 3.17 -1.05
C SER A 45 21.94 3.82 -2.38
N ASN A 46 21.16 3.52 -3.43
CA ASN A 46 21.24 4.23 -4.70
C ASN A 46 20.42 5.52 -4.67
N TYR A 47 20.86 6.54 -5.39
CA TYR A 47 20.15 7.81 -5.54
C TYR A 47 19.92 8.09 -7.03
N TYR A 48 18.68 8.40 -7.38
CA TYR A 48 18.28 8.72 -8.75
C TYR A 48 17.78 10.16 -8.82
N ARG A 49 18.05 10.83 -9.95
CA ARG A 49 17.56 12.18 -10.23
C ARG A 49 16.74 12.16 -11.51
N VAL A 50 15.46 12.50 -11.42
CA VAL A 50 14.57 12.63 -12.57
C VAL A 50 14.36 14.11 -12.85
N LYS A 51 14.64 14.55 -14.08
CA LYS A 51 14.38 15.91 -14.53
C LYS A 51 13.27 15.88 -15.56
N ILE A 52 12.22 16.64 -15.30
CA ILE A 52 11.05 16.76 -16.16
C ILE A 52 11.10 18.14 -16.79
N LYS A 53 10.90 18.20 -18.10
CA LYS A 53 10.79 19.45 -18.86
C LYS A 53 9.63 19.32 -19.82
N GLY A 54 8.84 20.37 -19.95
CA GLY A 54 7.76 20.39 -20.93
C GLY A 54 7.48 21.79 -21.45
N TYR A 55 6.94 21.81 -22.66
CA TYR A 55 6.51 23.00 -23.36
C TYR A 55 5.01 22.84 -23.62
N SER A 56 4.22 23.83 -23.22
CA SER A 56 2.82 23.92 -23.60
C SER A 56 2.62 25.09 -24.55
N PHE A 57 2.03 24.79 -25.70
CA PHE A 57 1.68 25.77 -26.71
C PHE A 57 0.17 25.93 -26.74
N LEU A 58 -0.34 27.16 -26.53
CA LEU A 58 -1.77 27.51 -26.58
C LEU A 58 -2.70 26.74 -25.63
N SER A 59 -2.17 25.86 -24.79
CA SER A 59 -2.94 25.01 -23.87
C SER A 59 -2.65 25.42 -22.44
N SER A 60 -3.71 25.65 -21.64
CA SER A 60 -3.63 25.87 -20.20
C SER A 60 -3.33 24.57 -19.45
N SER A 61 -2.47 23.71 -20.00
CA SER A 61 -2.03 22.49 -19.35
C SER A 61 -1.35 22.86 -18.04
N ARG A 62 -1.90 22.36 -16.95
CA ARG A 62 -1.30 22.48 -15.63
C ARG A 62 -0.54 21.21 -15.35
N TYR A 63 0.57 21.40 -14.67
CA TYR A 63 1.37 20.30 -14.16
C TYR A 63 1.09 20.17 -12.66
N VAL A 64 0.75 18.96 -12.22
CA VAL A 64 0.51 18.62 -10.82
C VAL A 64 1.33 17.38 -10.48
N SER A 65 2.22 17.51 -9.51
CA SER A 65 2.98 16.42 -8.92
C SER A 65 2.56 16.23 -7.46
N GLY A 66 2.47 14.98 -7.01
CA GLY A 66 2.11 14.67 -5.63
C GLY A 66 2.16 13.18 -5.33
N TYR A 67 2.18 12.86 -4.03
CA TYR A 67 2.06 11.48 -3.58
C TYR A 67 0.58 11.13 -3.42
N PHE A 68 0.11 10.11 -4.13
CA PHE A 68 -1.28 9.66 -4.12
C PHE A 68 -1.36 8.19 -3.71
N ASN A 69 -2.46 7.80 -3.08
CA ASN A 69 -2.71 6.40 -2.75
C ASN A 69 -2.72 5.55 -4.03
N GLN A 70 -1.88 4.51 -4.08
CA GLN A 70 -1.66 3.71 -5.29
C GLN A 70 -2.94 3.03 -5.77
N ASP A 71 -3.78 2.52 -4.86
CA ASP A 71 -5.04 1.85 -5.21
C ASP A 71 -6.01 2.83 -5.87
N ALA A 72 -6.08 4.06 -5.38
CA ALA A 72 -6.91 5.10 -5.96
C ALA A 72 -6.45 5.52 -7.36
N VAL A 73 -5.13 5.58 -7.58
CA VAL A 73 -4.52 5.85 -8.88
C VAL A 73 -4.82 4.72 -9.85
N ASN A 74 -4.60 3.48 -9.43
CA ASN A 74 -4.88 2.28 -10.21
C ASN A 74 -6.37 2.20 -10.57
N LEU A 75 -7.27 2.42 -9.61
CA LEU A 75 -8.71 2.42 -9.88
C LEU A 75 -9.07 3.49 -10.93
N TYR A 76 -8.60 4.73 -10.75
CA TYR A 76 -8.89 5.82 -11.67
C TYR A 76 -8.39 5.55 -13.11
N PHE A 77 -7.15 5.08 -13.26
CA PHE A 77 -6.55 4.86 -14.58
C PHE A 77 -6.90 3.50 -15.21
N ASN A 78 -7.37 2.53 -14.42
CA ASN A 78 -7.87 1.25 -14.94
C ASN A 78 -9.35 1.33 -15.35
N GLU A 79 -10.14 2.25 -14.78
CA GLU A 79 -11.52 2.49 -15.20
C GLU A 79 -11.63 3.10 -16.61
N ILE A 80 -10.61 3.87 -17.03
CA ILE A 80 -10.55 4.42 -18.39
C ILE A 80 -9.86 3.42 -19.30
N SER A 81 -10.60 2.89 -20.29
CA SER A 81 -10.03 2.00 -21.32
C SER A 81 -8.90 2.73 -22.06
N GLN A 82 -7.65 2.37 -21.77
CA GLN A 82 -6.52 2.96 -22.48
C GLN A 82 -6.56 2.54 -23.96
N PRO A 83 -6.32 3.46 -24.92
CA PRO A 83 -6.28 3.11 -26.33
C PRO A 83 -5.20 2.05 -26.57
N VAL A 84 -5.45 1.13 -27.50
CA VAL A 84 -4.62 -0.08 -27.75
C VAL A 84 -3.13 0.24 -27.96
N ASN A 85 -2.83 1.44 -28.48
CA ASN A 85 -1.47 1.92 -28.76
C ASN A 85 -0.94 2.94 -27.73
N GLY A 86 -1.69 3.26 -26.68
CA GLY A 86 -1.30 4.23 -25.63
C GLY A 86 -0.54 3.62 -24.45
N LYS A 87 -0.29 2.31 -24.48
CA LYS A 87 0.47 1.60 -23.44
C LYS A 87 1.96 1.92 -23.55
N LEU A 88 2.38 3.05 -22.97
CA LEU A 88 3.80 3.42 -22.89
C LEU A 88 4.62 2.45 -22.02
N PHE A 89 3.95 1.71 -21.13
CA PHE A 89 4.52 0.60 -20.38
C PHE A 89 3.47 -0.51 -20.29
N ASN A 90 3.80 -1.70 -20.78
CA ASN A 90 2.96 -2.89 -20.62
C ASN A 90 3.17 -3.45 -19.20
N THR A 91 2.91 -2.64 -18.17
CA THR A 91 3.07 -3.03 -16.76
C THR A 91 1.77 -3.64 -16.28
N THR A 92 1.61 -4.94 -16.53
CA THR A 92 0.73 -5.81 -15.74
C THR A 92 1.21 -5.96 -14.29
N SER A 93 2.33 -5.35 -13.93
CA SER A 93 2.76 -5.24 -12.54
C SER A 93 1.98 -4.12 -11.87
N VAL A 94 0.79 -4.45 -11.37
CA VAL A 94 0.31 -3.82 -10.13
C VAL A 94 1.44 -4.08 -9.14
N THR A 95 2.27 -3.07 -8.87
CA THR A 95 3.26 -3.17 -7.80
C THR A 95 2.47 -3.49 -6.55
N ASN A 96 2.72 -4.64 -5.92
CA ASN A 96 2.05 -5.05 -4.69
C ASN A 96 2.63 -4.26 -3.50
N GLU A 97 2.90 -2.97 -3.73
CA GLU A 97 3.46 -2.03 -2.78
C GLU A 97 2.31 -1.24 -2.18
N ASN A 98 1.97 -1.56 -0.94
CA ASN A 98 1.02 -0.75 -0.18
C ASN A 98 1.66 0.61 0.10
N GLY A 99 1.05 1.70 -0.38
CA GLY A 99 1.52 3.05 -0.05
C GLY A 99 1.04 4.14 -0.98
N ASN A 100 1.71 5.30 -0.84
CA ASN A 100 1.53 6.42 -1.73
C ASN A 100 2.61 6.40 -2.82
N GLU A 101 2.20 6.51 -4.07
CA GLU A 101 3.09 6.61 -5.23
C GLU A 101 3.18 8.08 -5.69
N LEU A 102 4.35 8.48 -6.18
CA LEU A 102 4.51 9.79 -6.82
C LEU A 102 3.85 9.76 -8.19
N VAL A 103 2.77 10.51 -8.35
CA VAL A 103 2.09 10.66 -9.65
C VAL A 103 2.34 12.05 -10.20
N LEU A 104 2.63 12.09 -11.50
CA LEU A 104 2.95 13.29 -12.25
C LEU A 104 1.89 13.44 -13.34
N ILE A 105 1.04 14.46 -13.21
CA ILE A 105 -0.09 14.69 -14.09
C ILE A 105 0.17 15.95 -14.90
N PHE A 106 0.28 15.79 -16.21
CA PHE A 106 0.39 16.89 -17.15
C PHE A 106 -0.84 16.94 -18.05
N SER A 107 -1.78 17.84 -17.73
CA SER A 107 -3.02 17.98 -18.50
C SER A 107 -3.72 19.33 -18.24
N THR A 108 -4.61 19.74 -19.14
CA THR A 108 -5.50 20.90 -18.94
C THR A 108 -6.44 20.71 -17.75
N ASN A 109 -6.78 19.46 -17.43
CA ASN A 109 -7.63 19.07 -16.30
C ASN A 109 -6.84 18.42 -15.15
N ALA A 110 -5.51 18.61 -15.06
CA ALA A 110 -4.67 17.94 -14.07
C ALA A 110 -5.16 18.10 -12.62
N LYS A 111 -5.70 19.28 -12.28
CA LYS A 111 -6.33 19.54 -10.98
C LYS A 111 -7.57 18.67 -10.74
N ALA A 112 -8.46 18.57 -11.71
CA ALA A 112 -9.66 17.74 -11.61
C ALA A 112 -9.30 16.26 -11.46
N ILE A 113 -8.30 15.78 -12.21
CA ILE A 113 -7.77 14.41 -12.07
C ILE A 113 -7.23 14.20 -10.65
N SER A 114 -6.40 15.10 -10.13
CA SER A 114 -5.85 14.97 -8.77
C SER A 114 -6.93 14.99 -7.69
N ASP A 115 -7.97 15.82 -7.86
CA ASP A 115 -9.09 15.91 -6.91
C ASP A 115 -9.95 14.64 -6.96
N GLN A 116 -10.16 14.06 -8.14
CA GLN A 116 -10.86 12.77 -8.33
C GLN A 116 -10.12 11.62 -7.66
N ILE A 117 -8.80 11.48 -7.87
CA ILE A 117 -7.98 10.46 -7.20
C ILE A 117 -8.05 10.64 -5.67
N GLY A 118 -7.95 11.88 -5.19
CA GLY A 118 -8.08 12.17 -3.75
C GLY A 118 -9.45 11.79 -3.17
N ASN A 119 -10.53 12.03 -3.91
CA ASN A 119 -11.88 11.65 -3.50
C ASN A 119 -12.09 10.14 -3.52
N ILE A 120 -11.54 9.42 -4.50
CA ILE A 120 -11.56 7.94 -4.54
C ILE A 120 -10.89 7.38 -3.27
N SER A 121 -9.71 7.89 -2.91
CA SER A 121 -8.99 7.44 -1.70
C SER A 121 -9.79 7.67 -0.42
N LYS A 122 -10.47 8.83 -0.29
CA LYS A 122 -11.35 9.13 0.85
C LYS A 122 -12.55 8.19 0.89
N ASN A 123 -13.19 7.95 -0.26
CA ASN A 123 -14.35 7.06 -0.35
C ASN A 123 -13.98 5.62 -0.01
N GLN A 124 -12.82 5.13 -0.45
CA GLN A 124 -12.35 3.79 -0.11
C GLN A 124 -12.17 3.63 1.41
N THR A 125 -11.61 4.66 2.08
CA THR A 125 -11.50 4.67 3.53
C THR A 125 -12.88 4.57 4.19
N ILE A 126 -13.85 5.36 3.73
CA ILE A 126 -15.22 5.36 4.27
C ILE A 126 -15.90 4.00 4.04
N LEU A 127 -15.80 3.43 2.83
CA LEU A 127 -16.37 2.13 2.50
C LEU A 127 -15.76 1.01 3.34
N ASN A 128 -14.44 1.03 3.53
CA ASN A 128 -13.76 0.06 4.40
C ASN A 128 -14.23 0.19 5.85
N SER A 129 -14.37 1.41 6.37
CA SER A 129 -14.91 1.64 7.72
C SER A 129 -16.37 1.20 7.84
N MET A 130 -17.20 1.44 6.82
CA MET A 130 -18.59 1.01 6.81
C MET A 130 -18.73 -0.51 6.70
N ALA A 131 -17.86 -1.15 5.90
CA ALA A 131 -17.78 -2.61 5.81
C ALA A 131 -17.36 -3.22 7.16
N GLN A 132 -16.36 -2.63 7.84
CA GLN A 132 -15.96 -3.04 9.19
C GLN A 132 -17.10 -2.88 10.20
N LEU A 133 -17.86 -1.79 10.15
CA LEU A 133 -19.02 -1.59 11.02
C LEU A 133 -20.13 -2.60 10.74
N THR A 134 -20.40 -2.88 9.45
CA THR A 134 -21.44 -3.85 9.05
C THR A 134 -21.05 -5.28 9.40
N GLN A 135 -19.76 -5.59 9.39
CA GLN A 135 -19.22 -6.89 9.77
C GLN A 135 -18.76 -6.95 11.23
N LYS A 136 -19.03 -5.91 12.03
CA LYS A 136 -18.55 -5.80 13.40
C LYS A 136 -18.90 -7.04 14.23
N ASP A 137 -20.14 -7.51 14.14
CA ASP A 137 -20.59 -8.66 14.91
C ASP A 137 -19.85 -9.94 14.52
N LYS A 138 -19.56 -10.12 13.22
CA LYS A 138 -18.76 -11.26 12.72
C LYS A 138 -17.30 -11.17 13.12
N ILE A 139 -16.74 -9.96 13.20
CA ILE A 139 -15.36 -9.74 13.65
C ILE A 139 -15.27 -10.06 15.14
N ILE A 140 -16.24 -9.63 15.95
CA ILE A 140 -16.31 -9.95 17.39
C ILE A 140 -16.46 -11.45 17.59
N GLU A 141 -17.38 -12.10 16.88
CA GLU A 141 -17.57 -13.55 16.96
C GLU A 141 -16.30 -14.31 16.56
N ALA A 142 -15.59 -13.87 15.52
CA ALA A 142 -14.31 -14.46 15.12
C ALA A 142 -13.20 -14.24 16.15
N GLU A 143 -13.21 -13.11 16.86
CA GLU A 143 -12.26 -12.80 17.94
C GLU A 143 -12.55 -13.66 19.18
N GLU A 144 -13.82 -13.82 19.56
CA GLU A 144 -14.25 -14.74 20.63
C GLU A 144 -13.85 -16.19 20.33
N ILE A 145 -14.11 -16.70 19.12
CA ILE A 145 -13.70 -18.05 18.70
C ILE A 145 -12.17 -18.21 18.75
N LYS A 146 -11.42 -17.17 18.37
CA LYS A 146 -9.96 -17.20 18.40
C LYS A 146 -9.43 -17.26 19.84
N ASP A 147 -10.06 -16.53 20.75
CA ASP A 147 -9.71 -16.55 22.17
C ASP A 147 -10.04 -17.90 22.83
N GLU A 148 -11.18 -18.49 22.48
CA GLU A 148 -11.51 -19.87 22.88
C GLU A 148 -10.47 -20.86 22.36
N LEU A 149 -10.08 -20.76 21.09
CA LEU A 149 -9.06 -21.63 20.49
C LEU A 149 -7.70 -21.48 21.19
N SER A 150 -7.32 -20.25 21.53
CA SER A 150 -6.07 -19.98 22.27
C SER A 150 -6.08 -20.54 23.69
N THR A 151 -7.25 -20.56 24.32
CA THR A 151 -7.44 -21.14 25.66
C THR A 151 -7.28 -22.65 25.59
N VAL A 152 -7.96 -23.30 24.63
CA VAL A 152 -7.83 -24.74 24.38
C VAL A 152 -6.39 -25.14 24.05
N ASP A 153 -5.68 -24.38 23.23
CA ASP A 153 -4.27 -24.67 22.93
C ASP A 153 -3.39 -24.57 24.19
N SER A 154 -3.63 -23.58 25.05
CA SER A 154 -2.93 -23.44 26.32
C SER A 154 -3.22 -24.60 27.28
N GLU A 155 -4.46 -25.09 27.31
CA GLU A 155 -4.84 -26.29 28.06
C GLU A 155 -4.15 -27.54 27.53
N ILE A 156 -4.10 -27.72 26.20
CA ILE A 156 -3.38 -28.83 25.56
C ILE A 156 -1.88 -28.78 25.89
N GLN A 157 -1.24 -27.61 25.82
CA GLN A 157 0.17 -27.46 26.18
C GLN A 157 0.40 -27.77 27.66
N THR A 158 -0.50 -27.33 28.55
CA THR A 158 -0.43 -27.64 29.98
C THR A 158 -0.60 -29.14 30.23
N PHE A 159 -1.52 -29.78 29.51
CA PHE A 159 -1.74 -31.21 29.56
C PHE A 159 -0.51 -32.00 29.11
N ILE A 160 0.12 -31.60 27.99
CA ILE A 160 1.36 -32.21 27.48
C ILE A 160 2.48 -32.06 28.51
N LEU A 161 2.71 -30.85 29.03
CA LEU A 161 3.75 -30.61 30.05
C LEU A 161 3.54 -31.44 31.31
N ASN A 162 2.31 -31.54 31.80
CA ASN A 162 1.98 -32.38 32.94
C ASN A 162 2.29 -33.85 32.63
N THR A 163 1.84 -34.34 31.47
CA THR A 163 2.09 -35.71 31.03
C THR A 163 3.57 -36.03 30.94
N ASP A 164 4.36 -35.14 30.33
CA ASP A 164 5.82 -35.28 30.22
C ASP A 164 6.52 -35.31 31.59
N LEU A 165 6.08 -34.47 32.53
CA LEU A 165 6.58 -34.49 33.91
C LEU A 165 6.31 -35.83 34.59
N TYR A 166 5.11 -36.38 34.42
CA TYR A 166 4.76 -37.69 34.99
C TYR A 166 5.52 -38.84 34.32
N LEU A 167 5.65 -38.83 32.99
CA LEU A 167 6.43 -39.84 32.25
C LEU A 167 7.91 -39.83 32.66
N LYS A 168 8.53 -38.66 32.78
CA LYS A 168 9.90 -38.50 33.26
C LYS A 168 10.09 -39.01 34.70
N ASN A 169 9.09 -38.82 35.56
CA ASN A 169 9.10 -39.34 36.93
C ASN A 169 8.96 -40.86 36.99
N ILE A 170 8.34 -41.50 35.98
CA ILE A 170 8.23 -42.95 35.87
C ILE A 170 9.56 -43.56 35.42
N GLU A 171 10.25 -42.95 34.46
CA GLU A 171 11.56 -43.44 33.95
C GLU A 171 12.67 -43.44 35.01
N THR A 172 12.54 -42.63 36.06
CA THR A 172 13.59 -42.39 37.06
C THR A 172 13.38 -43.13 38.39
N LYS A 173 12.28 -43.87 38.57
CA LYS A 173 11.88 -44.47 39.86
C LYS A 173 11.73 -45.99 39.82
N SER A 174 11.77 -46.65 40.99
CA SER A 174 11.66 -48.11 41.11
C SER A 174 10.20 -48.60 41.20
N GLY A 175 9.97 -49.91 40.99
CA GLY A 175 8.65 -50.50 40.70
C GLY A 175 7.46 -50.10 41.59
N ASP A 176 7.65 -50.02 42.91
CA ASP A 176 6.56 -49.64 43.83
C ASP A 176 6.25 -48.13 43.80
N GLU A 177 7.23 -47.31 43.44
CA GLU A 177 7.07 -45.86 43.29
C GLU A 177 6.42 -45.49 41.96
N ILE A 178 6.69 -46.26 40.90
CA ILE A 178 6.02 -46.12 39.59
C ILE A 178 4.51 -46.25 39.75
N LYS A 179 4.04 -47.25 40.52
CA LYS A 179 2.61 -47.46 40.76
C LYS A 179 1.94 -46.27 41.43
N LYS A 180 2.60 -45.64 42.42
CA LYS A 180 2.10 -44.43 43.10
C LYS A 180 2.03 -43.22 42.16
N VAL A 181 3.02 -43.05 41.28
CA VAL A 181 3.05 -41.96 40.28
C VAL A 181 1.91 -42.14 39.27
N ILE A 182 1.66 -43.37 38.80
CA ILE A 182 0.53 -43.69 37.91
C ILE A 182 -0.82 -43.43 38.61
N GLU A 183 -0.98 -43.83 39.87
CA GLU A 183 -2.21 -43.58 40.63
C GLU A 183 -2.47 -42.08 40.85
N GLN A 184 -1.41 -41.28 41.08
CA GLN A 184 -1.52 -39.82 41.21
C GLN A 184 -1.89 -39.15 39.89
N TYR A 185 -1.28 -39.56 38.77
CA TYR A 185 -1.62 -39.04 37.45
C TYR A 185 -3.07 -39.37 37.07
N THR A 186 -3.50 -40.61 37.27
CA THR A 186 -4.89 -41.04 36.98
C THR A 186 -5.91 -40.24 37.79
N LYS A 187 -5.62 -39.89 39.05
CA LYS A 187 -6.47 -39.02 39.87
C LYS A 187 -6.50 -37.56 39.39
N THR A 188 -5.41 -37.10 38.79
CA THR A 188 -5.30 -35.73 38.24
C THR A 188 -6.04 -35.62 36.90
N LEU A 189 -6.19 -36.73 36.17
CA LEU A 189 -6.95 -36.80 34.91
C LEU A 189 -8.47 -36.95 35.10
N LEU A 190 -8.92 -37.47 36.25
CA LEU A 190 -10.33 -37.77 36.54
C LEU A 190 -11.05 -36.68 37.35
N ASN A 191 -10.32 -35.67 37.81
CA ASN A 191 -10.85 -34.46 38.45
C ASN A 191 -10.84 -33.30 37.46
#